data_AF-A0A6H1KPK4-F1
#
_entry.id   AF-A0A6H1KPK4-F1
#
_cell.length_a   1.000
_cell.length_b   1.000
_cell.length_c   1.000
_cell.angle_alpha   90.00
_cell.angle_beta   90.00
_cell.angle_gamma   90.00
#
_symmetry.space_group_name_H-M   'P 1'
#
loop_
_entity.id
_entity.type
_entity.pdbx_description
1 polymer ?
#
loop_
_entity_poly.entity_id
_entity_poly.type
_entity_poly.pdbx_seq_one_letter_code
_entity_poly.pdbx_strand_id
1 'polypeptide(L)'
;MIKASMSAVPDLIVSFLILAALLAAPTALMAKARQKPWPLRTGLAAYLAGIVAVTLLPGSAGLEPGQCDTGIPADVLTSASSLLNIALFAPGACLAVLLFRRPVTVAAAFGCLSGTVELIQSAGHLGRACSLTDVAANAIGAVLGSVVGAIWLYQRQQLPRRLARDLLWGVSLAAVTIVAGAEIFHSRIDSVDVVAMDDQRHSLAESAVQADEWMTTAAKGIYGDDLQVRGTATKKYGDRLKVTMETNRGSISGWWPEKSLESAWSSNTRGDDGSLSQAQVAAAADEFAHKWFPKDVAGSKQRSRAIGDGATRAYVVAYRRYAHGVLLPMRLDLTVTTTGRVIGFTARTVKDPQLPSVTIDVTKARHLAQAETGLPTDSTLLLAQRIKGNWRPVWLVGSGKQDIAIDAATGERIGDEG
;
A
#
# COMPACT_ATOMS: atom_id res chain seq x y z
N MET A 1 -7.27 -11.61 31.19
CA MET A 1 -5.86 -11.52 30.77
C MET A 1 -5.01 -12.70 31.24
N ILE A 2 -4.87 -12.99 32.55
CA ILE A 2 -4.07 -14.16 33.01
C ILE A 2 -4.54 -15.48 32.37
N LYS A 3 -5.86 -15.71 32.28
CA LYS A 3 -6.45 -16.85 31.55
C LYS A 3 -6.09 -16.89 30.06
N ALA A 4 -5.96 -15.74 29.41
CA ALA A 4 -5.63 -15.62 27.99
C ALA A 4 -4.15 -15.88 27.71
N SER A 5 -3.25 -15.43 28.60
CA SER A 5 -1.83 -15.75 28.56
C SER A 5 -1.56 -17.22 28.88
N MET A 6 -2.32 -17.82 29.82
CA MET A 6 -2.22 -19.24 30.14
C MET A 6 -2.76 -20.16 29.02
N SER A 7 -3.75 -19.70 28.25
CA SER A 7 -4.26 -20.46 27.09
C SER A 7 -3.37 -20.33 25.85
N ALA A 8 -2.59 -19.25 25.74
CA ALA A 8 -1.73 -19.00 24.58
C ALA A 8 -0.40 -19.77 24.62
N VAL A 9 0.11 -20.09 25.83
CA VAL A 9 1.39 -20.79 26.03
C VAL A 9 1.23 -21.84 27.14
N PRO A 10 0.72 -23.06 26.83
CA PRO A 10 0.36 -24.06 27.83
C PRO A 10 1.53 -24.51 28.73
N ASP A 11 2.77 -24.41 28.26
CA ASP A 11 3.97 -24.80 29.00
C ASP A 11 4.61 -23.66 29.80
N LEU A 12 3.98 -22.48 29.88
CA LEU A 12 4.56 -21.30 30.54
C LEU A 12 4.88 -21.54 32.01
N ILE A 13 3.93 -22.11 32.76
CA ILE A 13 4.10 -22.35 34.20
C ILE A 13 5.19 -23.39 34.44
N VAL A 14 5.18 -24.48 33.67
CA VAL A 14 6.16 -25.57 33.82
C VAL A 14 7.56 -25.04 33.49
N SER A 15 7.72 -24.31 32.39
CA SER A 15 8.99 -23.73 31.97
C SER A 15 9.50 -22.70 32.98
N PHE A 16 8.62 -21.85 33.51
CA PHE A 16 8.98 -20.92 34.58
C PHE A 16 9.49 -21.67 35.82
N LEU A 17 8.79 -22.70 36.29
CA LEU A 17 9.20 -23.46 37.48
C LEU A 17 10.56 -24.14 37.28
N ILE A 18 10.80 -24.72 36.10
CA ILE A 18 12.08 -25.34 35.75
C ILE A 18 13.19 -24.30 35.73
N LEU A 19 13.01 -23.19 34.98
CA LEU A 19 14.01 -22.13 34.89
C LEU A 19 14.27 -21.47 36.25
N ALA A 20 13.23 -21.23 37.04
CA ALA A 20 13.35 -20.68 38.38
C ALA A 20 14.16 -21.62 39.29
N ALA A 21 13.91 -22.94 39.25
CA ALA A 21 14.70 -23.91 40.00
C ALA A 21 16.17 -23.91 39.56
N LEU A 22 16.43 -23.93 38.24
CA LEU A 22 17.77 -23.95 37.65
C LEU A 22 18.58 -22.68 37.96
N LEU A 23 17.94 -21.51 38.04
CA LEU A 23 18.63 -20.25 38.32
C LEU A 23 18.67 -19.92 39.82
N ALA A 24 17.57 -20.11 40.55
CA ALA A 24 17.48 -19.72 41.95
C ALA A 24 18.20 -20.70 42.88
N ALA A 25 18.19 -22.01 42.63
CA ALA A 25 18.82 -22.98 43.54
C ALA A 25 20.36 -22.83 43.59
N PRO A 26 21.10 -22.76 42.47
CA PRO A 26 22.54 -22.50 42.51
C PRO A 26 22.86 -21.14 43.12
N THR A 27 22.04 -20.12 42.84
CA THR A 27 22.18 -18.79 43.45
C THR A 27 22.02 -18.84 44.96
N ALA A 28 21.05 -19.62 45.47
CA ALA A 28 20.83 -19.82 46.90
C ALA A 28 22.03 -20.52 47.55
N LEU A 29 22.50 -21.61 46.94
CA LEU A 29 23.61 -22.42 47.44
C LEU A 29 24.90 -21.61 47.48
N MET A 30 25.22 -20.88 46.41
CA MET A 30 26.40 -20.02 46.34
C MET A 30 26.32 -18.86 47.34
N ALA A 31 25.14 -18.24 47.51
CA ALA A 31 24.94 -17.19 48.48
C ALA A 31 25.13 -17.69 49.93
N LYS A 32 24.58 -18.87 50.25
CA LYS A 32 24.78 -19.53 51.55
C LYS A 32 26.24 -19.89 51.78
N ALA A 33 26.90 -20.51 50.80
CA ALA A 33 28.32 -20.87 50.87
C ALA A 33 29.23 -19.65 51.13
N ARG A 34 28.86 -18.48 50.59
CA ARG A 34 29.59 -17.22 50.79
C ARG A 34 29.08 -16.37 51.96
N GLN A 35 28.19 -16.90 52.80
CA GLN A 35 27.57 -16.20 53.95
C GLN A 35 26.96 -14.85 53.57
N LYS A 36 26.32 -14.77 52.40
CA LYS A 36 25.62 -13.57 51.91
C LYS A 36 24.11 -13.75 52.07
N PRO A 37 23.33 -12.65 52.21
CA PRO A 37 21.87 -12.75 52.31
C PRO A 37 21.29 -13.35 51.03
N TRP A 38 20.76 -14.55 51.12
CA TRP A 38 20.27 -15.33 49.98
C TRP A 38 18.89 -14.89 49.44
N PRO A 39 17.89 -14.44 50.24
CA PRO A 39 16.51 -14.27 49.74
C PRO A 39 16.38 -13.28 48.58
N LEU A 40 17.07 -12.14 48.64
CA LEU A 40 17.02 -11.13 47.59
C LEU A 40 17.67 -11.63 46.28
N ARG A 41 18.77 -12.38 46.40
CA ARG A 41 19.49 -12.94 45.24
C ARG A 41 18.67 -14.01 44.55
N THR A 42 18.06 -14.89 45.33
CA THR A 42 17.19 -15.96 44.81
C THR A 42 15.90 -15.39 44.23
N GLY A 43 15.33 -14.35 44.86
CA GLY A 43 14.16 -13.65 44.34
C GLY A 43 14.43 -13.00 42.99
N LEU A 44 15.57 -12.30 42.83
CA LEU A 44 15.97 -11.74 41.55
C LEU A 44 16.21 -12.82 40.49
N ALA A 45 16.89 -13.92 40.84
CA ALA A 45 17.14 -15.03 39.91
C ALA A 45 15.83 -15.67 39.41
N ALA A 46 14.88 -15.93 40.32
CA ALA A 46 13.55 -16.42 39.97
C ALA A 46 12.77 -15.41 39.11
N TYR A 47 12.91 -14.11 39.38
CA TYR A 47 12.25 -13.08 38.59
C TYR A 47 12.78 -13.02 37.16
N LEU A 48 14.10 -13.07 36.98
CA LEU A 48 14.73 -13.14 35.65
C LEU A 48 14.31 -14.42 34.90
N ALA A 49 14.17 -15.55 35.59
CA ALA A 49 13.59 -16.76 35.01
C ALA A 49 12.18 -16.53 34.47
N GLY A 50 11.36 -15.75 35.19
CA GLY A 50 10.03 -15.34 34.74
C GLY A 50 10.05 -14.48 33.48
N ILE A 51 10.94 -13.48 33.39
CA ILE A 51 11.10 -12.67 32.18
C ILE A 51 11.48 -13.56 31.00
N VAL A 52 12.48 -14.44 31.15
CA VAL A 52 12.92 -15.36 30.11
C VAL A 52 11.80 -16.31 29.67
N ALA A 53 11.07 -16.90 30.62
CA ALA A 53 9.95 -17.79 30.31
C ALA A 53 8.85 -17.08 29.53
N VAL A 54 8.43 -15.88 29.96
CA VAL A 54 7.36 -15.13 29.31
C VAL A 54 7.76 -14.63 27.91
N THR A 55 9.04 -14.36 27.69
CA THR A 55 9.52 -13.75 26.45
C THR A 55 10.02 -14.74 25.41
N LEU A 56 10.65 -15.85 25.82
CA LEU A 56 11.32 -16.78 24.90
C LEU A 56 10.55 -18.09 24.65
N LEU A 57 9.34 -18.25 25.20
CA LEU A 57 8.54 -19.43 24.90
C LEU A 57 7.88 -19.31 23.50
N PRO A 58 7.89 -20.39 22.70
CA PRO A 58 7.27 -20.40 21.39
C PRO A 58 5.76 -20.30 21.50
N GLY A 59 5.16 -19.65 20.49
CA GLY A 59 3.73 -19.41 20.38
C GLY A 59 3.37 -19.15 18.92
N SER A 60 2.08 -19.10 18.61
CA SER A 60 1.59 -19.15 17.22
C SER A 60 1.18 -17.78 16.64
N ALA A 61 1.65 -16.66 17.22
CA ALA A 61 1.27 -15.32 16.80
C ALA A 61 2.52 -14.44 16.60
N GLY A 62 2.73 -13.90 15.40
CA GLY A 62 3.86 -13.02 15.10
C GLY A 62 4.15 -12.83 13.61
N LEU A 63 5.18 -12.01 13.32
CA LEU A 63 5.77 -11.79 11.99
C LEU A 63 6.63 -12.98 11.58
N GLU A 64 7.00 -13.05 10.29
CA GLU A 64 7.95 -14.04 9.77
C GLU A 64 9.35 -13.85 10.41
N PRO A 65 10.15 -14.92 10.52
CA PRO A 65 11.53 -14.82 11.00
C PRO A 65 12.34 -13.81 10.18
N GLY A 66 13.14 -12.98 10.86
CA GLY A 66 13.96 -11.93 10.25
C GLY A 66 13.26 -10.57 10.12
N GLN A 67 11.99 -10.45 10.55
CA GLN A 67 11.26 -9.18 10.56
C GLN A 67 11.10 -8.64 11.98
N CYS A 68 11.13 -7.30 12.11
CA CYS A 68 10.83 -6.61 13.35
C CYS A 68 9.95 -5.39 13.10
N ASP A 69 8.93 -5.23 13.94
CA ASP A 69 8.02 -4.09 13.91
C ASP A 69 8.72 -2.84 14.48
N THR A 70 8.92 -1.85 13.60
CA THR A 70 9.54 -0.57 13.97
C THR A 70 8.52 0.55 14.17
N GLY A 71 7.21 0.28 14.02
CA GLY A 71 6.18 1.27 14.28
C GLY A 71 6.24 1.72 15.73
N ILE A 72 6.49 3.01 16.00
CA ILE A 72 6.39 3.58 17.35
C ILE A 72 5.05 4.31 17.42
N PRO A 73 3.97 3.68 17.91
CA PRO A 73 2.70 4.34 18.03
C PRO A 73 2.78 5.38 19.17
N ALA A 74 2.01 6.47 19.05
CA ALA A 74 2.04 7.57 20.02
C ALA A 74 1.53 7.18 21.43
N ASP A 75 1.05 5.95 21.59
CA ASP A 75 0.30 5.44 22.73
C ASP A 75 1.09 4.40 23.57
N VAL A 76 2.44 4.38 23.49
CA VAL A 76 3.32 3.50 24.29
C VAL A 76 2.99 3.52 25.79
N LEU A 77 2.50 4.64 26.33
CA LEU A 77 2.15 4.75 27.76
C LEU A 77 0.70 4.39 28.07
N THR A 78 -0.14 4.15 27.07
CA THR A 78 -1.57 3.87 27.24
C THR A 78 -1.99 2.50 26.69
N SER A 79 -1.20 1.89 25.80
CA SER A 79 -1.48 0.56 25.29
C SER A 79 -1.29 -0.50 26.39
N ALA A 80 -2.25 -1.42 26.48
CA ALA A 80 -2.25 -2.46 27.51
C ALA A 80 -1.01 -3.38 27.42
N SER A 81 -0.51 -3.65 26.20
CA SER A 81 0.70 -4.45 25.99
C SER A 81 1.95 -3.75 26.56
N SER A 82 2.13 -2.47 26.25
CA SER A 82 3.29 -1.70 26.74
C SER A 82 3.28 -1.53 28.25
N LEU A 83 2.10 -1.32 28.86
CA LEU A 83 1.98 -1.24 30.33
C LEU A 83 2.38 -2.55 31.03
N LEU A 84 2.07 -3.70 30.44
CA LEU A 84 2.51 -4.99 30.96
C LEU A 84 4.02 -5.17 30.86
N ASN A 85 4.64 -4.73 29.77
CA ASN A 85 6.08 -4.76 29.57
C ASN A 85 6.82 -3.85 30.58
N ILE A 86 6.32 -2.64 30.81
CA ILE A 86 6.78 -1.75 31.89
C ILE A 86 6.68 -2.45 33.25
N ALA A 87 5.52 -3.06 33.55
CA ALA A 87 5.28 -3.77 34.81
C ALA A 87 6.13 -5.05 34.97
N LEU A 88 6.56 -5.66 33.86
CA LEU A 88 7.42 -6.85 33.84
C LEU A 88 8.89 -6.50 34.14
N PHE A 89 9.37 -5.34 33.72
CA PHE A 89 10.78 -4.97 33.93
C PHE A 89 11.02 -4.18 35.22
N ALA A 90 10.06 -3.38 35.68
CA ALA A 90 10.24 -2.50 36.83
C ALA A 90 10.55 -3.22 38.17
N PRO A 91 9.83 -4.28 38.58
CA PRO A 91 10.13 -4.97 39.84
C PRO A 91 11.52 -5.63 39.83
N GLY A 92 11.90 -6.25 38.70
CA GLY A 92 13.22 -6.86 38.52
C GLY A 92 14.36 -5.85 38.65
N ALA A 93 14.23 -4.71 37.97
CA ALA A 93 15.20 -3.62 38.07
C ALA A 93 15.28 -3.06 39.49
N CYS A 94 14.15 -2.88 40.19
CA CYS A 94 14.13 -2.46 41.59
C CYS A 94 14.92 -3.43 42.49
N LEU A 95 14.62 -4.74 42.42
CA LEU A 95 15.33 -5.77 43.19
C LEU A 95 16.83 -5.80 42.87
N ALA A 96 17.21 -5.64 41.61
CA ALA A 96 18.60 -5.56 41.19
C ALA A 96 19.30 -4.31 41.75
N VAL A 97 18.64 -3.15 41.80
CA VAL A 97 19.20 -1.96 42.45
C VAL A 97 19.40 -2.19 43.96
N LEU A 98 18.42 -2.79 44.65
CA LEU A 98 18.57 -3.12 46.07
C LEU A 98 19.75 -4.07 46.33
N LEU A 99 20.01 -4.99 45.39
CA LEU A 99 21.08 -5.97 45.51
C LEU A 99 22.47 -5.40 45.17
N PHE A 100 22.59 -4.68 44.05
CA PHE A 100 23.87 -4.23 43.49
C PHE A 100 24.22 -2.79 43.85
N ARG A 101 23.24 -1.98 44.29
CA ARG A 101 23.35 -0.55 44.61
C ARG A 101 23.93 0.26 43.44
N ARG A 102 23.45 -0.01 42.22
CA ARG A 102 23.96 0.57 40.96
C ARG A 102 22.80 0.89 40.01
N PRO A 103 22.00 1.95 40.28
CA PRO A 103 20.79 2.23 39.52
C PRO A 103 21.03 2.41 38.01
N VAL A 104 22.10 3.09 37.61
CA VAL A 104 22.34 3.39 36.19
C VAL A 104 22.80 2.16 35.45
N THR A 105 23.74 1.39 36.04
CA THR A 105 24.18 0.12 35.45
C THR A 105 23.02 -0.88 35.35
N VAL A 106 22.14 -0.93 36.35
CA VAL A 106 20.98 -1.83 36.34
C VAL A 106 19.98 -1.46 35.25
N ALA A 107 19.64 -0.18 35.10
CA ALA A 107 18.76 0.29 34.03
C ALA A 107 19.32 -0.08 32.65
N ALA A 108 20.62 0.17 32.42
CA ALA A 108 21.29 -0.18 31.17
C ALA A 108 21.32 -1.70 30.92
N ALA A 109 21.58 -2.50 31.96
CA ALA A 109 21.59 -3.97 31.84
C ALA A 109 20.22 -4.55 31.50
N PHE A 110 19.14 -4.02 32.09
CA PHE A 110 17.78 -4.45 31.75
C PHE A 110 17.35 -3.94 30.36
N GLY A 111 17.78 -2.74 29.94
CA GLY A 111 17.60 -2.30 28.55
C GLY A 111 18.29 -3.23 27.55
N CYS A 112 19.53 -3.64 27.84
CA CYS A 112 20.27 -4.62 27.05
C CYS A 112 19.60 -6.00 27.04
N LEU A 113 19.07 -6.46 28.18
CA LEU A 113 18.26 -7.67 28.26
C LEU A 113 17.05 -7.59 27.33
N SER A 114 16.33 -6.45 27.33
CA SER A 114 15.18 -6.26 26.43
C SER A 114 15.59 -6.32 24.97
N GLY A 115 16.64 -5.59 24.57
CA GLY A 115 17.12 -5.65 23.18
C GLY A 115 17.56 -7.05 22.77
N THR A 116 18.20 -7.79 23.68
CA THR A 116 18.62 -9.19 23.43
C THR A 116 17.42 -10.11 23.25
N VAL A 117 16.38 -9.96 24.06
CA VAL A 117 15.14 -10.74 23.95
C VAL A 117 14.48 -10.52 22.58
N GLU A 118 14.33 -9.26 22.16
CA GLU A 118 13.71 -8.90 20.89
C GLU A 118 14.55 -9.38 19.69
N LEU A 119 15.88 -9.30 19.79
CA LEU A 119 16.79 -9.88 18.78
C LEU A 119 16.63 -11.41 18.69
N ILE A 120 16.53 -12.11 19.82
CA ILE A 120 16.28 -13.57 19.83
C ILE A 120 14.90 -13.89 19.21
N GLN A 121 13.88 -13.09 19.53
CA GLN A 121 12.54 -13.22 18.94
C GLN A 121 12.54 -12.95 17.44
N SER A 122 13.35 -12.00 16.93
CA SER A 122 13.49 -11.76 15.49
C SER A 122 14.12 -12.95 14.74
N ALA A 123 14.98 -13.72 15.41
CA ALA A 123 15.72 -14.82 14.79
C ALA A 123 14.99 -16.18 14.87
N GLY A 124 13.95 -16.30 15.70
CA GLY A 124 13.25 -17.55 15.97
C GLY A 124 11.75 -17.49 15.69
N HIS A 125 11.11 -18.65 15.53
CA HIS A 125 9.64 -18.77 15.51
C HIS A 125 9.10 -18.75 16.94
N LEU A 126 9.39 -17.68 17.67
CA LEU A 126 8.96 -17.51 19.07
C LEU A 126 7.60 -16.81 19.12
N GLY A 127 6.88 -16.95 20.24
CA GLY A 127 5.45 -16.63 20.33
C GLY A 127 5.06 -15.16 20.23
N ARG A 128 6.02 -14.26 19.98
CA ARG A 128 5.83 -12.83 19.73
C ARG A 128 6.83 -12.39 18.67
N ALA A 129 6.36 -11.54 17.76
CA ALA A 129 7.22 -10.83 16.81
C ALA A 129 8.12 -9.83 17.54
N CYS A 130 9.32 -9.61 17.02
CA CYS A 130 10.17 -8.51 17.47
C CYS A 130 9.42 -7.17 17.30
N SER A 131 9.41 -6.33 18.33
CA SER A 131 8.85 -4.98 18.28
C SER A 131 9.72 -3.96 19.03
N LEU A 132 10.03 -2.86 18.34
CA LEU A 132 10.77 -1.74 18.95
C LEU A 132 9.98 -1.07 20.08
N THR A 133 8.64 -1.16 20.04
CA THR A 133 7.77 -0.66 21.10
C THR A 133 7.95 -1.43 22.41
N ASP A 134 8.14 -2.75 22.32
CA ASP A 134 8.38 -3.61 23.47
C ASP A 134 9.77 -3.31 24.08
N VAL A 135 10.80 -3.05 23.25
CA VAL A 135 12.11 -2.53 23.73
C VAL A 135 11.94 -1.25 24.53
N ALA A 136 11.20 -0.27 23.99
CA ALA A 136 11.00 1.02 24.62
C ALA A 136 10.23 0.90 25.94
N ALA A 137 9.14 0.12 25.96
CA ALA A 137 8.33 -0.12 27.15
C ALA A 137 9.13 -0.81 28.26
N ASN A 138 9.91 -1.85 27.94
CA ASN A 138 10.77 -2.54 28.89
C ASN A 138 11.87 -1.62 29.45
N ALA A 139 12.47 -0.78 28.60
CA ALA A 139 13.47 0.20 29.02
C ALA A 139 12.88 1.25 29.98
N ILE A 140 11.65 1.73 29.72
CA ILE A 140 10.92 2.61 30.64
C ILE A 140 10.70 1.90 31.98
N GLY A 141 10.23 0.65 31.96
CA GLY A 141 10.09 -0.18 33.17
C GLY A 141 11.40 -0.30 33.95
N ALA A 142 12.50 -0.58 33.25
CA ALA A 142 13.83 -0.70 33.85
C ALA A 142 14.29 0.60 34.54
N VAL A 143 14.06 1.75 33.92
CA VAL A 143 14.36 3.06 34.49
C VAL A 143 13.51 3.33 35.71
N LEU A 144 12.18 3.16 35.62
CA LEU A 144 11.25 3.38 36.73
C LEU A 144 11.59 2.49 37.94
N GLY A 145 11.82 1.19 37.69
CA GLY A 145 12.23 0.25 38.73
C GLY A 145 13.54 0.63 39.39
N SER A 146 14.53 1.07 38.60
CA SER A 146 15.83 1.51 39.11
C SER A 146 15.72 2.77 39.97
N VAL A 147 14.87 3.72 39.57
CA VAL A 147 14.58 4.94 40.34
C VAL A 147 13.92 4.58 41.67
N VAL A 148 12.90 3.71 41.67
CA VAL A 148 12.23 3.26 42.91
C VAL A 148 13.23 2.60 43.86
N GLY A 149 14.09 1.71 43.36
CA GLY A 149 15.14 1.07 44.16
C GLY A 149 16.16 2.08 44.71
N ALA A 150 16.53 3.09 43.93
CA ALA A 150 17.42 4.16 44.36
C ALA A 150 16.81 5.04 45.45
N ILE A 151 15.52 5.41 45.31
CA ILE A 151 14.77 6.17 46.32
C ILE A 151 14.72 5.39 47.63
N TRP A 152 14.44 4.08 47.58
CA TRP A 152 14.45 3.23 48.77
C TRP A 152 15.82 3.21 49.46
N LEU A 153 16.91 3.04 48.70
CA LEU A 153 18.27 3.08 49.26
C LEU A 153 18.61 4.46 49.84
N TYR A 154 18.17 5.55 49.21
CA TYR A 154 18.32 6.92 49.70
C TYR A 154 17.62 7.10 51.05
N GLN A 155 16.36 6.70 51.15
CA GLN A 155 15.58 6.78 52.40
C GLN A 155 16.20 5.94 53.53
N ARG A 156 16.83 4.81 53.20
CA ARG A 156 17.55 3.96 54.15
C ARG A 156 18.98 4.44 54.45
N GLN A 157 19.41 5.57 53.90
CA GLN A 157 20.78 6.10 54.00
C GLN A 157 21.87 5.11 53.54
N GLN A 158 21.52 4.22 52.60
CA GLN A 158 22.42 3.21 52.03
C GLN A 158 22.90 3.58 50.62
N LEU A 159 23.01 4.88 50.34
CA LEU A 159 23.42 5.38 49.02
C LEU A 159 24.75 4.76 48.56
N PRO A 160 24.89 4.52 47.25
CA PRO A 160 26.14 4.02 46.71
C PRO A 160 27.27 5.04 46.90
N ARG A 161 28.33 4.61 47.58
CA ARG A 161 29.56 5.39 47.78
C ARG A 161 30.30 5.77 46.49
N ARG A 162 29.88 5.27 45.32
CA ARG A 162 30.59 5.44 44.03
C ARG A 162 29.65 5.70 42.85
N LEU A 163 28.79 6.71 42.97
CA LEU A 163 27.83 7.08 41.91
C LEU A 163 28.51 7.39 40.56
N ALA A 164 29.64 8.10 40.55
CA ALA A 164 30.37 8.42 39.31
C ALA A 164 30.82 7.15 38.56
N ARG A 165 31.23 6.10 39.29
CA ARG A 165 31.59 4.82 38.68
C ARG A 165 30.35 4.13 38.10
N ASP A 166 29.22 4.14 38.82
CA ASP A 166 27.97 3.58 38.31
C ASP A 166 27.50 4.27 37.02
N LEU A 167 27.54 5.61 36.99
CA LEU A 167 27.25 6.40 35.80
C LEU A 167 28.14 6.01 34.63
N LEU A 168 29.47 5.98 34.83
CA LEU A 168 30.41 5.64 33.78
C LEU A 168 30.16 4.23 33.20
N TRP A 169 29.98 3.23 34.07
CA TRP A 169 29.71 1.85 33.63
C TRP A 169 28.36 1.72 32.94
N GLY A 170 27.31 2.34 33.50
CA GLY A 170 25.98 2.28 32.92
C GLY A 170 25.88 2.96 31.55
N VAL A 171 26.47 4.16 31.41
CA VAL A 171 26.51 4.87 30.12
C VAL A 171 27.35 4.10 29.11
N SER A 172 28.51 3.57 29.50
CA SER A 172 29.34 2.77 28.60
C SER A 172 28.61 1.52 28.11
N LEU A 173 27.91 0.81 29.01
CA LEU A 173 27.12 -0.36 28.68
C LEU A 173 25.97 0.00 27.72
N ALA A 174 25.24 1.08 28.00
CA ALA A 174 24.16 1.54 27.14
C ALA A 174 24.67 1.92 25.75
N ALA A 175 25.77 2.67 25.66
CA ALA A 175 26.37 3.08 24.38
C ALA A 175 26.81 1.87 23.55
N VAL A 176 27.53 0.92 24.16
CA VAL A 176 27.95 -0.32 23.47
C VAL A 176 26.74 -1.12 22.99
N THR A 177 25.71 -1.23 23.83
CA THR A 177 24.48 -1.96 23.48
C THR A 177 23.74 -1.31 22.31
N ILE A 178 23.61 0.02 22.32
CA ILE A 178 22.94 0.75 21.23
C ILE A 178 23.71 0.60 19.92
N VAL A 179 25.04 0.77 19.94
CA VAL A 179 25.87 0.66 18.73
C VAL A 179 25.83 -0.75 18.17
N ALA A 180 26.11 -1.77 19.00
CA ALA A 180 26.09 -3.16 18.58
C ALA A 180 24.69 -3.61 18.15
N GLY A 181 23.65 -3.18 18.87
CA GLY A 181 22.26 -3.47 18.55
C GLY A 181 21.85 -2.86 17.21
N ALA A 182 22.20 -1.60 16.94
CA ALA A 182 21.89 -0.93 15.68
C ALA A 182 22.60 -1.59 14.48
N GLU A 183 23.87 -1.99 14.65
CA GLU A 183 24.63 -2.68 13.60
C GLU A 183 24.04 -4.07 13.29
N ILE A 184 23.68 -4.85 14.31
CA ILE A 184 23.02 -6.15 14.14
C ILE A 184 21.65 -5.96 13.48
N PHE A 185 20.86 -5.00 13.96
CA PHE A 185 19.53 -4.73 13.43
C PHE A 185 19.60 -4.34 11.95
N HIS A 186 20.51 -3.43 11.57
CA HIS A 186 20.66 -2.99 10.19
C HIS A 186 21.19 -4.09 9.24
N SER A 187 21.97 -5.05 9.75
CA SER A 187 22.60 -6.09 8.92
C SER A 187 21.80 -7.40 8.83
N ARG A 188 20.86 -7.64 9.75
CA ARG A 188 20.18 -8.94 9.88
C ARG A 188 18.65 -8.88 9.90
N ILE A 189 18.06 -7.69 10.06
CA ILE A 189 16.62 -7.55 10.29
C ILE A 189 16.03 -6.63 9.23
N ASP A 190 15.02 -7.13 8.53
CA ASP A 190 14.19 -6.29 7.66
C ASP A 190 13.19 -5.54 8.55
N SER A 191 13.33 -4.21 8.59
CA SER A 191 12.38 -3.34 9.29
C SER A 191 11.06 -3.32 8.54
N VAL A 192 9.98 -3.73 9.21
CA VAL A 192 8.62 -3.68 8.66
C VAL A 192 7.81 -2.73 9.53
N ASP A 193 7.19 -1.72 8.92
CA ASP A 193 6.23 -0.86 9.61
C ASP A 193 4.84 -1.47 9.44
N VAL A 194 4.42 -2.26 10.43
CA VAL A 194 3.14 -2.98 10.39
C VAL A 194 1.96 -2.01 10.39
N VAL A 195 2.11 -0.85 11.05
CA VAL A 195 1.07 0.19 11.10
C VAL A 195 0.89 0.82 9.72
N ALA A 196 1.97 1.19 9.06
CA ALA A 196 1.91 1.73 7.69
C ALA A 196 1.33 0.72 6.68
N MET A 197 1.63 -0.57 6.84
CA MET A 197 1.05 -1.62 5.99
C MET A 197 -0.45 -1.84 6.24
N ASP A 198 -0.91 -1.73 7.48
CA ASP A 198 -2.32 -1.89 7.83
C ASP A 198 -3.15 -0.68 7.39
N ASP A 199 -2.62 0.53 7.56
CA ASP A 199 -3.18 1.77 7.01
C ASP A 199 -3.27 1.71 5.48
N GLN A 200 -2.24 1.16 4.83
CA GLN A 200 -2.25 0.96 3.37
C GLN A 200 -3.31 -0.07 2.95
N ARG A 201 -3.51 -1.16 3.69
CA ARG A 201 -4.57 -2.15 3.40
C ARG A 201 -5.96 -1.58 3.61
N HIS A 202 -6.16 -0.83 4.70
CA HIS A 202 -7.43 -0.16 4.95
C HIS A 202 -7.76 0.88 3.89
N SER A 203 -6.79 1.72 3.50
CA SER A 203 -7.01 2.71 2.44
C SER A 203 -7.35 2.08 1.09
N LEU A 204 -6.75 0.92 0.76
CA LEU A 204 -7.08 0.16 -0.45
C LEU A 204 -8.48 -0.46 -0.37
N ALA A 205 -8.86 -1.01 0.80
CA ALA A 205 -10.19 -1.56 0.99
C ALA A 205 -11.28 -0.48 0.91
N GLU A 206 -11.06 0.66 1.56
CA GLU A 206 -11.97 1.81 1.51
C GLU A 206 -12.08 2.38 0.08
N SER A 207 -10.95 2.53 -0.61
CA SER A 207 -10.94 2.97 -2.00
C SER A 207 -11.65 1.99 -2.94
N ALA A 208 -11.62 0.69 -2.66
CA ALA A 208 -12.32 -0.31 -3.46
C ALA A 208 -13.85 -0.23 -3.25
N VAL A 209 -14.31 -0.03 -2.00
CA VAL A 209 -15.73 0.16 -1.68
C VAL A 209 -16.27 1.41 -2.37
N GLN A 210 -15.59 2.55 -2.24
CA GLN A 210 -16.00 3.80 -2.90
C GLN A 210 -16.02 3.68 -4.43
N ALA A 211 -15.10 2.91 -5.01
CA ALA A 211 -15.05 2.67 -6.44
C ALA A 211 -16.20 1.78 -6.93
N ASP A 212 -16.60 0.76 -6.15
CA ASP A 212 -17.75 -0.10 -6.44
C ASP A 212 -19.08 0.67 -6.32
N GLU A 213 -19.24 1.53 -5.31
CA GLU A 213 -20.39 2.41 -5.14
C GLU A 213 -20.55 3.35 -6.34
N TRP A 214 -19.47 4.03 -6.73
CA TRP A 214 -19.47 4.91 -7.91
C TRP A 214 -19.84 4.14 -9.18
N MET A 215 -19.24 2.97 -9.39
CA MET A 215 -19.52 2.14 -10.57
C MET A 215 -20.98 1.68 -10.59
N THR A 216 -21.55 1.32 -9.44
CA THR A 216 -22.95 0.95 -9.30
C THR A 216 -23.87 2.12 -9.67
N THR A 217 -23.58 3.34 -9.20
CA THR A 217 -24.34 4.54 -9.57
C THR A 217 -24.26 4.82 -11.07
N ALA A 218 -23.08 4.69 -11.67
CA ALA A 218 -22.90 4.88 -13.11
C ALA A 218 -23.67 3.82 -13.91
N ALA A 219 -23.59 2.55 -13.50
CA ALA A 219 -24.30 1.45 -14.13
C ALA A 219 -25.82 1.66 -14.08
N LYS A 220 -26.38 2.09 -12.95
CA LYS A 220 -27.81 2.40 -12.82
C LYS A 220 -28.23 3.52 -13.75
N GLY A 221 -27.42 4.57 -13.83
CA GLY A 221 -27.70 5.67 -14.74
C GLY A 221 -27.63 5.31 -16.23
N ILE A 222 -26.89 4.26 -16.61
CA ILE A 222 -26.73 3.81 -18.00
C ILE A 222 -27.75 2.72 -18.37
N TYR A 223 -27.95 1.72 -17.49
CA TYR A 223 -28.76 0.53 -17.77
C TYR A 223 -30.17 0.57 -17.18
N GLY A 224 -30.44 1.49 -16.26
CA GLY A 224 -31.68 1.58 -15.49
C GLY A 224 -31.55 1.01 -14.08
N ASP A 225 -32.52 1.34 -13.22
CA ASP A 225 -32.51 1.01 -11.78
C ASP A 225 -32.73 -0.48 -11.48
N ASP A 226 -33.29 -1.24 -12.42
CA ASP A 226 -33.59 -2.67 -12.28
C ASP A 226 -32.40 -3.58 -12.64
N LEU A 227 -31.20 -3.01 -12.78
CA LEU A 227 -29.99 -3.81 -12.99
C LEU A 227 -29.67 -4.66 -11.76
N GLN A 228 -29.13 -5.84 -12.03
CA GLN A 228 -28.58 -6.74 -11.03
C GLN A 228 -27.09 -6.92 -11.32
N VAL A 229 -26.26 -6.57 -10.34
CA VAL A 229 -24.81 -6.77 -10.41
C VAL A 229 -24.52 -8.27 -10.26
N ARG A 230 -23.79 -8.84 -11.23
CA ARG A 230 -23.33 -10.24 -11.22
C ARG A 230 -21.92 -10.37 -10.63
N GLY A 231 -21.11 -9.33 -10.79
CA GLY A 231 -19.80 -9.26 -10.18
C GLY A 231 -19.07 -7.97 -10.54
N THR A 232 -18.14 -7.59 -9.67
CA THR A 232 -17.21 -6.47 -9.90
C THR A 232 -15.78 -7.00 -9.81
N ALA A 233 -14.94 -6.59 -10.76
CA ALA A 233 -13.52 -6.88 -10.79
C ALA A 233 -12.74 -5.56 -10.76
N THR A 234 -11.75 -5.48 -9.87
CA THR A 234 -10.88 -4.30 -9.75
C THR A 234 -9.44 -4.71 -10.03
N LYS A 235 -8.77 -4.01 -10.94
CA LYS A 235 -7.37 -4.24 -11.29
C LYS A 235 -6.56 -2.96 -11.14
N LYS A 236 -5.46 -3.05 -10.39
CA LYS A 236 -4.55 -1.92 -10.15
C LYS A 236 -3.59 -1.72 -11.34
N TYR A 237 -3.44 -0.45 -11.74
CA TYR A 237 -2.49 0.00 -12.76
C TYR A 237 -1.78 1.26 -12.24
N GLY A 238 -0.59 1.10 -11.67
CA GLY A 238 0.08 2.18 -10.95
C GLY A 238 -0.80 2.67 -9.79
N ASP A 239 -1.09 3.97 -9.78
CA ASP A 239 -1.92 4.60 -8.75
C ASP A 239 -3.42 4.59 -9.06
N ARG A 240 -3.82 3.97 -10.18
CA ARG A 240 -5.21 3.96 -10.66
C ARG A 240 -5.81 2.57 -10.53
N LEU A 241 -7.11 2.52 -10.27
CA LEU A 241 -7.88 1.28 -10.27
C LEU A 241 -8.79 1.26 -11.50
N LYS A 242 -8.67 0.20 -12.30
CA LYS A 242 -9.66 -0.12 -13.32
C LYS A 242 -10.73 -0.98 -12.70
N VAL A 243 -11.95 -0.47 -12.67
CA VAL A 243 -13.13 -1.19 -12.17
C VAL A 243 -13.94 -1.67 -13.37
N THR A 244 -14.29 -2.94 -13.38
CA THR A 244 -15.15 -3.57 -14.39
C THR A 244 -16.30 -4.26 -13.69
N MET A 245 -17.52 -3.95 -14.08
CA MET A 245 -18.73 -4.49 -13.47
C MET A 245 -19.56 -5.21 -14.53
N GLU A 246 -19.94 -6.43 -14.22
CA GLU A 246 -20.83 -7.26 -15.01
C GLU A 246 -22.23 -7.26 -14.40
N THR A 247 -23.25 -7.07 -15.23
CA THR A 247 -24.65 -7.02 -14.81
C THR A 247 -25.51 -7.96 -15.65
N ASN A 248 -26.79 -8.11 -15.30
CA ASN A 248 -27.77 -8.76 -16.17
C ASN A 248 -28.04 -7.99 -17.48
N ARG A 249 -27.74 -6.68 -17.53
CA ARG A 249 -28.05 -5.78 -18.66
C ARG A 249 -26.84 -5.43 -19.54
N GLY A 250 -25.63 -5.79 -19.13
CA GLY A 250 -24.40 -5.49 -19.85
C GLY A 250 -23.17 -5.40 -18.95
N SER A 251 -22.05 -5.01 -19.54
CA SER A 251 -20.77 -4.77 -18.86
C SER A 251 -20.41 -3.29 -18.87
N ILE A 252 -19.76 -2.80 -17.84
CA ILE A 252 -19.29 -1.41 -17.75
C ILE A 252 -17.90 -1.38 -17.13
N SER A 253 -17.04 -0.49 -17.61
CA SER A 253 -15.71 -0.29 -17.05
C SER A 253 -15.31 1.18 -17.00
N GLY A 254 -14.47 1.50 -16.03
CA GLY A 254 -13.97 2.85 -15.82
C GLY A 254 -12.78 2.90 -14.86
N TRP A 255 -12.31 4.11 -14.64
CA TRP A 255 -11.11 4.42 -13.89
C TRP A 255 -11.42 5.22 -12.62
N TRP A 256 -10.84 4.75 -11.52
CA TRP A 256 -10.84 5.39 -10.20
C TRP A 256 -9.42 5.87 -9.86
N PRO A 257 -9.25 7.04 -9.21
CA PRO A 257 -10.25 7.90 -8.57
C PRO A 257 -10.87 8.98 -9.48
N GLU A 258 -10.50 9.06 -10.76
CA GLU A 258 -10.96 10.14 -11.64
C GLU A 258 -12.45 10.06 -12.00
N LYS A 259 -13.11 8.96 -11.66
CA LYS A 259 -14.52 8.67 -11.96
C LYS A 259 -14.81 8.78 -13.46
N SER A 260 -13.89 8.26 -14.27
CA SER A 260 -13.96 8.32 -15.74
C SER A 260 -14.44 6.99 -16.29
N LEU A 261 -15.53 6.98 -17.04
CA LEU A 261 -15.98 5.80 -17.76
C LEU A 261 -15.09 5.55 -18.98
N GLU A 262 -14.80 4.29 -19.27
CA GLU A 262 -14.00 3.86 -20.42
C GLU A 262 -14.86 3.11 -21.44
N SER A 263 -15.74 2.22 -20.99
CA SER A 263 -16.62 1.50 -21.89
C SER A 263 -17.87 0.99 -21.18
N ALA A 264 -18.93 0.80 -21.95
CA ALA A 264 -20.08 0.00 -21.53
C ALA A 264 -20.71 -0.66 -22.75
N TRP A 265 -21.23 -1.87 -22.59
CA TRP A 265 -21.89 -2.63 -23.65
C TRP A 265 -23.11 -3.37 -23.10
N SER A 266 -24.26 -3.13 -23.71
CA SER A 266 -25.48 -3.85 -23.36
C SER A 266 -25.37 -5.33 -23.71
N SER A 267 -25.95 -6.20 -22.89
CA SER A 267 -26.11 -7.62 -23.21
C SER A 267 -26.99 -7.85 -24.44
N ASN A 268 -27.90 -6.90 -24.74
CA ASN A 268 -28.67 -6.87 -25.98
C ASN A 268 -28.10 -5.81 -26.95
N THR A 269 -27.18 -6.26 -27.81
CA THR A 269 -26.55 -5.44 -28.86
C THR A 269 -27.33 -5.43 -30.18
N ARG A 270 -28.50 -6.07 -30.25
CA ARG A 270 -29.31 -6.05 -31.47
C ARG A 270 -29.83 -4.64 -31.71
N GLY A 271 -29.82 -4.23 -32.98
CA GLY A 271 -30.53 -3.03 -33.39
C GLY A 271 -32.03 -3.22 -33.23
N ASP A 272 -32.71 -2.12 -32.91
CA ASP A 272 -34.15 -2.09 -32.74
C ASP A 272 -34.82 -1.71 -34.05
N ASP A 273 -36.04 -2.16 -34.30
CA ASP A 273 -36.83 -1.62 -35.41
C ASP A 273 -37.35 -0.24 -35.00
N GLY A 274 -36.86 0.80 -35.67
CA GLY A 274 -37.06 2.18 -35.28
C GLY A 274 -37.07 3.11 -36.48
N SER A 275 -37.72 4.26 -36.31
CA SER A 275 -37.95 5.24 -37.38
C SER A 275 -37.10 6.50 -37.25
N LEU A 276 -36.19 6.58 -36.27
CA LEU A 276 -35.37 7.78 -36.11
C LEU A 276 -34.40 7.93 -37.29
N SER A 277 -34.39 9.13 -37.85
CA SER A 277 -33.39 9.56 -38.82
C SER A 277 -32.00 9.64 -38.18
N GLN A 278 -30.96 9.64 -39.02
CA GLN A 278 -29.57 9.80 -38.57
C GLN A 278 -29.36 11.07 -37.72
N ALA A 279 -30.05 12.17 -38.04
CA ALA A 279 -29.97 13.41 -37.28
C ALA A 279 -30.60 13.28 -35.88
N GLN A 280 -31.73 12.58 -35.76
CA GLN A 280 -32.37 12.32 -34.47
C GLN A 280 -31.55 11.35 -33.61
N VAL A 281 -30.95 10.33 -34.22
CA VAL A 281 -30.02 9.42 -33.51
C VAL A 281 -28.79 10.18 -33.02
N ALA A 282 -28.25 11.11 -33.82
CA ALA A 282 -27.15 11.97 -33.39
C ALA A 282 -27.54 12.88 -32.21
N ALA A 283 -28.76 13.44 -32.21
CA ALA A 283 -29.26 14.23 -31.10
C ALA A 283 -29.43 13.41 -29.81
N ALA A 284 -29.95 12.17 -29.89
CA ALA A 284 -30.03 11.26 -28.75
C ALA A 284 -28.62 10.89 -28.22
N ALA A 285 -27.68 10.68 -29.13
CA ALA A 285 -26.27 10.46 -28.77
C ALA A 285 -25.65 11.69 -28.09
N ASP A 286 -25.99 12.90 -28.50
CA ASP A 286 -25.54 14.15 -27.87
C ASP A 286 -26.06 14.28 -26.44
N GLU A 287 -27.34 14.00 -26.21
CA GLU A 287 -27.92 14.05 -24.87
C GLU A 287 -27.19 13.10 -23.91
N PHE A 288 -26.96 11.86 -24.36
CA PHE A 288 -26.19 10.88 -23.59
C PHE A 288 -24.74 11.35 -23.35
N ALA A 289 -24.07 11.85 -24.39
CA ALA A 289 -22.69 12.27 -24.33
C ALA A 289 -22.48 13.48 -23.40
N HIS A 290 -23.38 14.47 -23.42
CA HIS A 290 -23.30 15.63 -22.52
C HIS A 290 -23.52 15.26 -21.06
N LYS A 291 -24.38 14.26 -20.80
CA LYS A 291 -24.63 13.77 -19.44
C LYS A 291 -23.42 13.02 -18.85
N TRP A 292 -22.84 12.10 -19.61
CA TRP A 292 -21.82 11.17 -19.11
C TRP A 292 -20.38 11.58 -19.42
N PHE A 293 -20.18 12.35 -20.48
CA PHE A 293 -18.87 12.73 -21.01
C PHE A 293 -18.78 14.24 -21.32
N PRO A 294 -19.23 15.15 -20.44
CA PRO A 294 -19.31 16.59 -20.76
C PRO A 294 -17.96 17.18 -21.18
N LYS A 295 -16.87 16.70 -20.54
CA LYS A 295 -15.50 17.12 -20.88
C LYS A 295 -15.10 16.65 -22.27
N ASP A 296 -15.45 15.43 -22.67
CA ASP A 296 -15.06 14.85 -23.96
C ASP A 296 -15.83 15.48 -25.12
N VAL A 297 -17.10 15.84 -24.91
CA VAL A 297 -17.91 16.49 -25.92
C VAL A 297 -17.51 17.95 -26.15
N ALA A 298 -17.09 18.67 -25.10
CA ALA A 298 -16.68 20.06 -25.22
C ALA A 298 -15.57 20.26 -26.27
N GLY A 299 -15.82 21.11 -27.26
CA GLY A 299 -14.89 21.41 -28.37
C GLY A 299 -14.68 20.27 -29.38
N SER A 300 -15.43 19.17 -29.26
CA SER A 300 -15.34 18.05 -30.19
C SER A 300 -16.21 18.25 -31.43
N LYS A 301 -15.81 17.63 -32.55
CA LYS A 301 -16.62 17.51 -33.77
C LYS A 301 -17.31 16.15 -33.74
N GLN A 302 -18.64 16.17 -33.85
CA GLN A 302 -19.47 14.99 -33.97
C GLN A 302 -19.53 14.51 -35.43
N ARG A 303 -19.46 13.20 -35.65
CA ARG A 303 -19.75 12.54 -36.93
C ARG A 303 -20.55 11.28 -36.68
N SER A 304 -21.60 11.06 -37.45
CA SER A 304 -22.40 9.84 -37.39
C SER A 304 -22.25 9.02 -38.67
N ARG A 305 -22.24 7.70 -38.53
CA ARG A 305 -22.25 6.75 -39.66
C ARG A 305 -23.17 5.57 -39.33
N ALA A 306 -23.92 5.09 -40.33
CA ALA A 306 -24.71 3.87 -40.18
C ALA A 306 -23.80 2.64 -40.14
N ILE A 307 -24.22 1.63 -39.38
CA ILE A 307 -23.63 0.30 -39.32
C ILE A 307 -24.76 -0.72 -39.49
N GLY A 308 -24.61 -1.57 -40.51
CA GLY A 308 -25.65 -2.49 -40.96
C GLY A 308 -26.69 -1.82 -41.86
N ASP A 309 -27.61 -2.65 -42.36
CA ASP A 309 -28.62 -2.28 -43.34
C ASP A 309 -30.04 -2.54 -42.80
N GLY A 310 -31.05 -2.00 -43.47
CA GLY A 310 -32.46 -2.25 -43.13
C GLY A 310 -33.00 -1.41 -41.97
N ALA A 311 -34.08 -1.88 -41.36
CA ALA A 311 -34.81 -1.16 -40.31
C ALA A 311 -34.16 -1.25 -38.92
N THR A 312 -33.35 -2.29 -38.70
CA THR A 312 -32.61 -2.55 -37.46
C THR A 312 -31.16 -2.08 -37.50
N ARG A 313 -30.80 -1.19 -38.44
CA ARG A 313 -29.45 -0.61 -38.50
C ARG A 313 -29.14 0.15 -37.21
N ALA A 314 -27.87 0.23 -36.84
CA ALA A 314 -27.39 1.10 -35.78
C ALA A 314 -26.56 2.24 -36.36
N TYR A 315 -26.22 3.22 -35.54
CA TYR A 315 -25.31 4.29 -35.89
C TYR A 315 -24.16 4.33 -34.90
N VAL A 316 -22.94 4.55 -35.40
CA VAL A 316 -21.84 4.99 -34.55
C VAL A 316 -21.74 6.51 -34.65
N VAL A 317 -21.84 7.16 -33.49
CA VAL A 317 -21.68 8.59 -33.32
C VAL A 317 -20.34 8.82 -32.63
N ALA A 318 -19.42 9.41 -33.38
CA ALA A 318 -18.03 9.63 -32.99
C ALA A 318 -17.79 11.10 -32.65
N TYR A 319 -17.21 11.35 -31.50
CA TYR A 319 -16.73 12.67 -31.06
C TYR A 319 -15.21 12.69 -31.11
N ARG A 320 -14.66 13.70 -31.77
CA ARG A 320 -13.22 13.86 -31.99
C ARG A 320 -12.82 15.31 -31.81
N ARG A 321 -11.75 15.59 -31.05
CA ARG A 321 -11.17 16.92 -30.94
C ARG A 321 -10.01 17.11 -31.91
N TYR A 322 -9.85 18.34 -32.38
CA TYR A 322 -8.78 18.73 -33.29
C TYR A 322 -8.15 20.03 -32.81
N ALA A 323 -6.82 20.13 -32.89
CA ALA A 323 -6.09 21.38 -32.73
C ALA A 323 -5.20 21.60 -33.95
N HIS A 324 -5.37 22.73 -34.64
CA HIS A 324 -4.61 23.06 -35.86
C HIS A 324 -4.63 21.93 -36.92
N GLY A 325 -5.76 21.24 -37.08
CA GLY A 325 -5.91 20.11 -38.00
C GLY A 325 -5.39 18.76 -37.48
N VAL A 326 -4.67 18.73 -36.37
CA VAL A 326 -4.20 17.50 -35.72
C VAL A 326 -5.32 16.86 -34.91
N LEU A 327 -5.60 15.59 -35.16
CA LEU A 327 -6.55 14.81 -34.37
C LEU A 327 -5.96 14.51 -32.98
N LEU A 328 -6.51 15.13 -31.94
CA LEU A 328 -6.07 14.98 -30.53
C LEU A 328 -6.34 13.57 -30.00
N PRO A 329 -5.78 13.11 -28.86
CA PRO A 329 -5.94 11.71 -28.43
C PRO A 329 -7.31 11.35 -27.84
N MET A 330 -8.13 12.34 -27.47
CA MET A 330 -9.47 12.10 -26.93
C MET A 330 -10.39 11.42 -27.96
N ARG A 331 -11.05 10.33 -27.56
CA ARG A 331 -12.03 9.61 -28.39
C ARG A 331 -13.28 9.34 -27.59
N LEU A 332 -14.45 9.54 -28.19
CA LEU A 332 -15.69 8.97 -27.68
C LEU A 332 -16.48 8.43 -28.87
N ASP A 333 -16.86 7.16 -28.81
CA ASP A 333 -17.69 6.49 -29.80
C ASP A 333 -18.90 5.90 -29.09
N LEU A 334 -20.09 6.29 -29.55
CA LEU A 334 -21.38 5.77 -29.08
C LEU A 334 -22.01 4.93 -30.17
N THR A 335 -22.51 3.74 -29.83
CA THR A 335 -23.36 2.94 -30.73
C THR A 335 -24.81 3.09 -30.32
N VAL A 336 -25.64 3.60 -31.22
CA VAL A 336 -27.03 3.99 -30.95
C VAL A 336 -27.98 3.37 -31.97
N THR A 337 -29.09 2.79 -31.54
CA THR A 337 -30.10 2.19 -32.43
C THR A 337 -31.00 3.25 -33.06
N THR A 338 -31.82 2.86 -34.04
CA THR A 338 -32.86 3.69 -34.67
C THR A 338 -34.04 4.03 -33.75
N THR A 339 -34.04 3.60 -32.49
CA THR A 339 -34.96 4.06 -31.43
C THR A 339 -34.32 5.08 -30.47
N GLY A 340 -33.02 5.39 -30.66
CA GLY A 340 -32.26 6.30 -29.80
C GLY A 340 -31.63 5.63 -28.58
N ARG A 341 -31.74 4.30 -28.46
CA ARG A 341 -31.13 3.53 -27.37
C ARG A 341 -29.61 3.40 -27.59
N VAL A 342 -28.82 3.82 -26.60
CA VAL A 342 -27.37 3.58 -26.59
C VAL A 342 -27.09 2.13 -26.18
N ILE A 343 -26.48 1.35 -27.07
CA ILE A 343 -26.17 -0.07 -26.84
C ILE A 343 -24.72 -0.33 -26.49
N GLY A 344 -23.86 0.67 -26.68
CA GLY A 344 -22.54 0.66 -26.10
C GLY A 344 -21.74 1.91 -26.41
N PHE A 345 -20.62 2.06 -25.71
CA PHE A 345 -19.68 3.12 -25.95
C PHE A 345 -18.24 2.71 -25.65
N THR A 346 -17.31 3.46 -26.22
CA THR A 346 -15.90 3.46 -25.82
C THR A 346 -15.40 4.89 -25.73
N ALA A 347 -14.74 5.21 -24.63
CA ALA A 347 -14.23 6.53 -24.30
C ALA A 347 -12.75 6.43 -23.95
N ARG A 348 -11.97 7.33 -24.53
CA ARG A 348 -10.58 7.60 -24.19
C ARG A 348 -10.49 9.06 -23.75
N THR A 349 -10.66 9.28 -22.46
CA THR A 349 -10.58 10.59 -21.84
C THR A 349 -9.11 10.93 -21.56
N VAL A 350 -8.55 11.82 -22.38
CA VAL A 350 -7.16 12.31 -22.23
C VAL A 350 -7.19 13.82 -22.34
N LYS A 351 -6.48 14.50 -21.43
CA LYS A 351 -6.32 15.96 -21.48
C LYS A 351 -5.63 16.35 -22.78
N ASP A 352 -6.09 17.43 -23.40
CA ASP A 352 -5.51 17.90 -24.66
C ASP A 352 -4.02 18.23 -24.46
N PRO A 353 -3.13 17.52 -25.18
CA PRO A 353 -1.70 17.73 -25.04
C PRO A 353 -1.27 19.02 -25.75
N GLN A 354 -0.21 19.64 -25.25
CA GLN A 354 0.51 20.64 -26.01
C GLN A 354 1.35 19.94 -27.07
N LEU A 355 1.21 20.36 -28.32
CA LEU A 355 1.88 19.77 -29.47
C LEU A 355 2.81 20.81 -30.11
N PRO A 356 4.00 20.40 -30.58
CA PRO A 356 4.80 21.20 -31.50
C PRO A 356 3.99 21.60 -32.75
N SER A 357 4.37 22.72 -33.37
CA SER A 357 3.79 23.14 -34.64
C SER A 357 4.11 22.16 -35.76
N VAL A 358 3.12 21.89 -36.61
CA VAL A 358 3.28 21.07 -37.81
C VAL A 358 4.08 21.88 -38.86
N THR A 359 5.23 21.35 -39.27
CA THR A 359 6.13 21.95 -40.26
C THR A 359 6.14 21.18 -41.57
N ILE A 360 5.80 19.88 -41.52
CA ILE A 360 5.74 18.98 -42.66
C ILE A 360 4.29 18.92 -43.13
N ASP A 361 4.05 19.35 -44.37
CA ASP A 361 2.75 19.23 -45.01
C ASP A 361 2.47 17.78 -45.48
N VAL A 362 1.22 17.55 -45.88
CA VAL A 362 0.76 16.24 -46.34
C VAL A 362 1.50 15.76 -47.60
N THR A 363 1.90 16.67 -48.49
CA THR A 363 2.58 16.34 -49.75
C THR A 363 3.97 15.80 -49.47
N LYS A 364 4.73 16.49 -48.61
CA LYS A 364 6.05 16.07 -48.18
C LYS A 364 5.99 14.77 -47.37
N ALA A 365 5.00 14.62 -46.49
CA ALA A 365 4.80 13.37 -45.75
C ALA A 365 4.54 12.17 -46.69
N ARG A 366 3.70 12.34 -47.72
CA ARG A 366 3.47 11.29 -48.74
C ARG A 366 4.73 10.95 -49.53
N HIS A 367 5.48 11.96 -49.94
CA HIS A 367 6.74 11.75 -50.66
C HIS A 367 7.75 10.97 -49.81
N LEU A 368 7.88 11.30 -48.52
CA LEU A 368 8.75 10.58 -47.59
C LEU A 368 8.29 9.12 -47.41
N ALA A 369 6.98 8.86 -47.29
CA ALA A 369 6.46 7.50 -47.19
C ALA A 369 6.69 6.68 -48.47
N GLN A 370 6.44 7.28 -49.64
CA GLN A 370 6.67 6.63 -50.94
C GLN A 370 8.15 6.36 -51.21
N ALA A 371 9.04 7.27 -50.82
CA ALA A 371 10.49 7.08 -50.98
C ALA A 371 11.01 5.89 -50.15
N GLU A 372 10.38 5.63 -49.01
CA GLU A 372 10.71 4.51 -48.13
C GLU A 372 10.19 3.17 -48.66
N THR A 373 8.91 3.11 -49.04
CA THR A 373 8.27 1.84 -49.43
C THR A 373 8.42 1.51 -50.90
N GLY A 374 8.71 2.51 -51.75
CA GLY A 374 8.63 2.41 -53.20
C GLY A 374 7.20 2.25 -53.74
N LEU A 375 6.18 2.39 -52.89
CA LEU A 375 4.77 2.14 -53.21
C LEU A 375 3.96 3.44 -53.18
N PRO A 376 2.86 3.53 -53.96
CA PRO A 376 1.94 4.67 -53.87
C PRO A 376 1.33 4.80 -52.46
N THR A 377 0.87 6.01 -52.14
CA THR A 377 0.20 6.32 -50.87
C THR A 377 -1.30 6.44 -51.06
N ASP A 378 -2.09 5.77 -50.22
CA ASP A 378 -3.54 5.64 -50.41
C ASP A 378 -4.35 6.36 -49.32
N SER A 379 -3.75 6.63 -48.16
CA SER A 379 -4.41 7.32 -47.06
C SER A 379 -3.44 8.19 -46.25
N THR A 380 -3.96 9.25 -45.64
CA THR A 380 -3.18 10.14 -44.77
C THR A 380 -4.01 10.64 -43.60
N LEU A 381 -3.51 10.48 -42.39
CA LEU A 381 -4.15 10.95 -41.16
C LEU A 381 -3.13 11.70 -40.29
N LEU A 382 -3.46 12.93 -39.89
CA LEU A 382 -2.66 13.70 -38.94
C LEU A 382 -3.23 13.55 -37.53
N LEU A 383 -2.47 12.95 -36.62
CA LEU A 383 -2.92 12.63 -35.27
C LEU A 383 -1.85 12.90 -34.20
N ALA A 384 -2.29 13.11 -32.97
CA ALA A 384 -1.41 13.20 -31.82
C ALA A 384 -1.07 11.79 -31.32
N GLN A 385 0.22 11.45 -31.28
CA GLN A 385 0.72 10.18 -30.77
C GLN A 385 1.77 10.41 -29.68
N ARG A 386 1.85 9.50 -28.71
CA ARG A 386 2.87 9.54 -27.68
C ARG A 386 4.09 8.75 -28.16
N ILE A 387 5.23 9.41 -28.27
CA ILE A 387 6.50 8.86 -28.75
C ILE A 387 7.55 9.12 -27.68
N LYS A 388 8.19 8.06 -27.17
CA LYS A 388 9.19 8.16 -26.09
C LYS A 388 8.71 9.02 -24.91
N GLY A 389 7.43 8.84 -24.54
CA GLY A 389 6.80 9.57 -23.43
C GLY A 389 6.23 10.96 -23.78
N ASN A 390 6.55 11.54 -24.94
CA ASN A 390 6.14 12.89 -25.35
C ASN A 390 5.05 12.88 -26.42
N TRP A 391 4.11 13.83 -26.36
CA TRP A 391 3.09 13.98 -27.40
C TRP A 391 3.66 14.69 -28.62
N ARG A 392 3.45 14.11 -29.81
CA ARG A 392 3.92 14.63 -31.10
C ARG A 392 2.80 14.59 -32.13
N PRO A 393 2.71 15.58 -33.04
CA PRO A 393 1.86 15.46 -34.22
C PRO A 393 2.51 14.49 -35.20
N VAL A 394 1.75 13.53 -35.71
CA VAL A 394 2.24 12.44 -36.55
C VAL A 394 1.37 12.32 -37.78
N TRP A 395 2.01 12.28 -38.94
CA TRP A 395 1.39 11.81 -40.17
C TRP A 395 1.45 10.29 -40.20
N LEU A 396 0.29 9.64 -40.17
CA LEU A 396 0.14 8.24 -40.51
C LEU A 396 -0.23 8.16 -42.00
N VAL A 397 0.69 7.64 -42.81
CA VAL A 397 0.55 7.56 -44.26
C VAL A 397 0.45 6.09 -44.66
N GLY A 398 -0.71 5.68 -45.15
CA GLY A 398 -0.88 4.33 -45.69
C GLY A 398 -0.20 4.21 -47.06
N SER A 399 0.70 3.24 -47.20
CA SER A 399 1.42 2.94 -48.43
C SER A 399 1.45 1.42 -48.66
N GLY A 400 0.68 0.95 -49.64
CA GLY A 400 0.46 -0.47 -49.87
C GLY A 400 -0.25 -1.16 -48.69
N LYS A 401 0.46 -2.05 -47.99
CA LYS A 401 -0.07 -2.79 -46.82
C LYS A 401 0.48 -2.28 -45.48
N GLN A 402 1.23 -1.18 -45.48
CA GLN A 402 1.90 -0.65 -44.30
C GLN A 402 1.48 0.79 -44.04
N ASP A 403 1.43 1.17 -42.77
CA ASP A 403 1.25 2.55 -42.35
C ASP A 403 2.61 3.10 -41.91
N ILE A 404 3.07 4.18 -42.57
CA ILE A 404 4.32 4.85 -42.25
C ILE A 404 4.02 6.04 -41.33
N ALA A 405 4.62 6.05 -40.14
CA ALA A 405 4.51 7.12 -39.17
C ALA A 405 5.66 8.13 -39.33
N ILE A 406 5.32 9.40 -39.57
CA ILE A 406 6.28 10.49 -39.76
C ILE A 406 5.96 11.60 -38.76
N ASP A 407 6.95 12.04 -37.99
CA ASP A 407 6.80 13.19 -37.11
C ASP A 407 6.53 14.45 -37.93
N ALA A 408 5.36 15.06 -37.74
CA ALA A 408 4.92 16.18 -38.55
C ALA A 408 5.64 17.50 -38.20
N ALA A 409 6.44 17.53 -37.13
CA ALA A 409 7.24 18.68 -36.72
C ALA A 409 8.70 18.61 -37.22
N THR A 410 9.25 17.41 -37.43
CA THR A 410 10.66 17.21 -37.86
C THR A 410 10.80 16.56 -39.23
N GLY A 411 9.82 15.77 -39.66
CA GLY A 411 9.89 14.93 -40.86
C GLY A 411 10.64 13.62 -40.64
N GLU A 412 11.04 13.32 -39.40
CA GLU A 412 11.69 12.07 -39.06
C GLU A 412 10.70 10.91 -39.05
N ARG A 413 11.16 9.74 -39.51
CA ARG A 413 10.40 8.50 -39.40
C ARG A 413 10.35 8.06 -37.94
N ILE A 414 9.17 7.61 -37.53
CA ILE A 414 8.94 6.99 -36.23
C ILE A 414 8.99 5.48 -36.45
N GLY A 415 10.00 4.82 -35.90
CA GLY A 415 10.15 3.36 -35.99
C GLY A 415 9.11 2.60 -35.15
N ASP A 416 8.97 1.30 -35.42
CA ASP A 416 7.99 0.42 -34.75
C ASP A 416 8.31 0.12 -33.27
N GLU A 417 9.45 0.61 -32.75
CA GLU A 417 9.78 0.53 -31.31
C GLU A 417 9.14 1.71 -30.56
N GLY A 418 7.87 1.53 -30.19
CA GLY A 418 7.10 2.42 -29.32
C GLY A 418 6.38 1.66 -28.22
#